data_AF-A0A7S1VAZ0-F1
#
_entry.id   AF-A0A7S1VAZ0-F1
#
_cell.length_a   1.000
_cell.length_b   1.000
_cell.length_c   1.000
_cell.angle_alpha   90.00
_cell.angle_beta   90.00
_cell.angle_gamma   90.00
#
_symmetry.space_group_name_H-M   'P 1'
#
loop_
_entity.id
_entity.type
_entity.pdbx_description
1 polymer ?
#
loop_
_entity_poly.entity_id
_entity_poly.type
_entity_poly.pdbx_seq_one_letter_code
_entity_poly.pdbx_strand_id
1 'polypeptide(L)'
;PPPPPTLHRPTPTHIQHLPALRTQLLTQFSTLTATPKEVAFYFLARQSFSVDAAVEDFYANGDRLLDLFVTVLPTRSSSPATKRGRSTKTHRAKGPTTPAVVAECPVCCDDGVATSDWVSLSCGHSACADCWNSHIAVTLEQGVRGLINVRCMEPSCRRLLPLTA
;
A
#
# COMPACT_ATOMS: atom_id res chain seq x y z
N PRO A 1 -8.52 38.52 -21.91
CA PRO A 1 -8.27 37.42 -20.96
C PRO A 1 -6.85 37.57 -20.40
N PRO A 2 -6.63 37.44 -19.08
CA PRO A 2 -5.26 37.42 -18.56
C PRO A 2 -4.52 36.18 -19.10
N PRO A 3 -3.22 36.28 -19.39
CA PRO A 3 -2.43 35.13 -19.82
C PRO A 3 -2.42 34.06 -18.72
N PRO A 4 -2.36 32.76 -19.08
CA PRO A 4 -2.25 31.70 -18.10
C PRO A 4 -0.97 31.90 -17.28
N PRO A 5 -1.00 31.65 -15.96
CA PRO A 5 0.19 31.76 -15.12
C PRO A 5 1.27 30.82 -15.65
N THR A 6 2.42 31.39 -16.01
CA THR A 6 3.59 30.63 -16.41
C THR A 6 4.08 29.81 -15.21
N LEU A 7 3.92 28.49 -15.28
CA LEU A 7 4.51 27.57 -14.31
C LEU A 7 6.03 27.76 -14.34
N HIS A 8 6.57 28.35 -13.28
CA HIS A 8 8.01 28.56 -13.15
C HIS A 8 8.70 27.19 -13.15
N ARG A 9 9.59 26.96 -14.13
CA ARG A 9 10.41 25.76 -14.16
C ARG A 9 11.25 25.72 -12.87
N PRO A 10 11.21 24.64 -12.07
CA PRO A 10 12.02 24.54 -10.87
C PRO A 10 13.50 24.68 -11.23
N THR A 11 14.22 25.54 -10.51
CA THR A 11 15.68 25.62 -10.64
C THR A 11 16.33 24.38 -10.04
N PRO A 12 17.52 23.95 -10.51
CA PRO A 12 18.22 22.78 -9.97
C PRO A 12 18.46 22.84 -8.46
N THR A 13 18.66 24.04 -7.90
CA THR A 13 18.83 24.27 -6.47
C THR A 13 17.55 23.98 -5.67
N HIS A 14 16.38 24.27 -6.22
CA HIS A 14 15.10 23.99 -5.56
C HIS A 14 14.87 22.48 -5.37
N ILE A 15 15.35 21.67 -6.32
CA ILE A 15 15.20 20.20 -6.29
C ILE A 15 16.07 19.57 -5.18
N GLN A 16 17.26 20.12 -4.92
CA GLN A 16 18.20 19.61 -3.92
C GLN A 16 17.64 19.68 -2.48
N HIS A 17 16.77 20.65 -2.20
CA HIS A 17 16.18 20.82 -0.87
C HIS A 17 14.87 20.05 -0.65
N LEU A 18 14.29 19.44 -1.71
CA LEU A 18 13.01 18.73 -1.62
C LEU A 18 13.00 17.59 -0.58
N PRO A 19 14.05 16.75 -0.43
CA PRO A 19 14.05 15.71 0.60
C PRO A 19 14.01 16.28 2.03
N ALA A 20 14.73 17.37 2.27
CA ALA A 20 14.75 18.03 3.57
C ALA A 20 13.38 18.68 3.87
N LEU A 21 12.80 19.39 2.90
CA LEU A 21 11.47 19.98 3.03
C LEU A 21 10.39 18.91 3.26
N ARG A 22 10.43 17.79 2.53
CA ARG A 22 9.53 16.65 2.75
C ARG A 22 9.63 16.13 4.19
N THR A 23 10.86 15.94 4.68
CA THR A 23 11.09 15.44 6.05
C THR A 23 10.58 16.42 7.10
N GLN A 24 10.79 17.72 6.88
CA GLN A 24 10.30 18.78 7.77
C GLN A 24 8.77 18.78 7.86
N LEU A 25 8.06 18.77 6.72
CA LEU A 25 6.60 18.77 6.68
C LEU A 25 6.00 17.53 7.34
N LEU A 26 6.54 16.34 7.03
CA LEU A 26 6.10 15.09 7.64
C LEU A 26 6.30 15.10 9.16
N THR A 27 7.44 15.61 9.63
CA THR A 27 7.75 15.66 11.06
C THR A 27 6.86 16.67 11.78
N GLN A 28 6.63 17.85 11.20
CA GLN A 28 5.76 18.87 11.75
C GLN A 28 4.33 18.34 11.94
N PHE A 29 3.72 17.77 10.89
CA PHE A 29 2.39 17.18 10.97
C PHE A 29 2.35 16.03 11.99
N SER A 30 3.28 15.07 11.88
CA SER A 30 3.35 13.90 12.77
C SER A 30 3.43 14.29 14.25
N THR A 31 4.11 15.39 14.56
CA THR A 31 4.22 15.91 15.93
C THR A 31 2.90 16.50 16.41
N LEU A 32 2.18 17.23 15.55
CA LEU A 32 0.92 17.89 15.90
C LEU A 32 -0.24 16.90 16.08
N THR A 33 -0.25 15.81 15.31
CA THR A 33 -1.35 14.83 15.30
C THR A 33 -1.03 13.52 16.00
N ALA A 34 0.21 13.35 16.48
CA ALA A 34 0.73 12.12 17.06
C ALA A 34 0.55 10.87 16.15
N THR A 35 0.63 11.03 14.83
CA THR A 35 0.49 9.93 13.85
C THR A 35 1.82 9.53 13.21
N PRO A 36 1.95 8.28 12.71
CA PRO A 36 3.09 7.86 11.89
C PRO A 36 3.30 8.72 10.64
N LYS A 37 4.52 8.73 10.09
CA LYS A 37 4.88 9.56 8.92
C LYS A 37 4.16 9.12 7.64
N GLU A 38 3.80 7.84 7.55
CA GLU A 38 3.04 7.27 6.43
C GLU A 38 1.63 7.88 6.38
N VAL A 39 1.00 8.03 7.55
CA VAL A 39 -0.29 8.72 7.70
C VAL A 39 -0.12 10.21 7.42
N ALA A 40 0.95 10.82 7.94
CA ALA A 40 1.23 12.25 7.70
C ALA A 40 1.34 12.57 6.20
N PHE A 41 2.02 11.70 5.43
CA PHE A 41 2.16 11.88 3.99
C PHE A 41 0.80 11.87 3.29
N TYR A 42 -0.11 10.98 3.67
CA TYR A 42 -1.45 10.90 3.10
C TYR A 42 -2.25 12.20 3.29
N PHE A 43 -2.31 12.71 4.52
CA PHE A 43 -3.05 13.93 4.81
C PHE A 43 -2.44 15.15 4.13
N LEU A 44 -1.11 15.28 4.16
CA LEU A 44 -0.40 16.37 3.48
C LEU A 44 -0.63 16.34 1.98
N ALA A 45 -0.51 15.16 1.34
CA ALA A 45 -0.71 15.02 -0.10
C ALA A 45 -2.13 15.35 -0.55
N ARG A 46 -3.16 15.06 0.26
CA ARG A 46 -4.56 15.46 -0.01
C ARG A 46 -4.75 16.98 -0.06
N GLN A 47 -4.00 17.68 0.79
CA GLN A 47 -4.12 19.12 1.00
C GLN A 47 -2.98 19.91 0.34
N SER A 48 -2.41 19.38 -0.74
CA SER A 48 -1.33 20.04 -1.49
C SER A 48 -0.15 20.48 -0.62
N PHE A 49 0.19 19.67 0.38
CA PHE A 49 1.25 19.88 1.37
C PHE A 49 1.06 21.08 2.31
N SER A 50 -0.17 21.59 2.47
CA SER A 50 -0.52 22.53 3.54
C SER A 50 -0.65 21.81 4.88
N VAL A 51 0.20 22.15 5.85
CA VAL A 51 0.17 21.55 7.20
C VAL A 51 -1.13 21.90 7.91
N ASP A 52 -1.54 23.16 7.88
CA ASP A 52 -2.74 23.62 8.61
C ASP A 52 -4.00 22.94 8.07
N ALA A 53 -4.19 22.94 6.74
CA ALA A 53 -5.34 22.28 6.13
C ALA A 53 -5.33 20.75 6.37
N ALA A 54 -4.14 20.14 6.40
CA ALA A 54 -4.01 18.72 6.71
C ALA A 54 -4.40 18.41 8.16
N VAL A 55 -3.99 19.24 9.12
CA VAL A 55 -4.31 19.09 10.54
C VAL A 55 -5.81 19.24 10.76
N GLU A 56 -6.45 20.21 10.12
CA GLU A 56 -7.91 20.37 10.17
C GLU A 56 -8.64 19.15 9.57
N ASP A 57 -8.20 18.65 8.41
CA ASP A 57 -8.77 17.42 7.81
C ASP A 57 -8.55 16.19 8.72
N PHE A 58 -7.41 16.13 9.43
CA PHE A 58 -7.14 15.07 10.40
C PHE A 58 -8.09 15.14 11.60
N TYR A 59 -8.32 16.31 12.20
CA TYR A 59 -9.26 16.39 13.32
C TYR A 59 -10.71 16.18 12.90
N ALA A 60 -11.07 16.53 11.66
CA ALA A 60 -12.41 16.30 11.14
C ALA A 60 -12.68 14.83 10.74
N ASN A 61 -11.69 14.16 10.14
CA ASN A 61 -11.87 12.86 9.46
C ASN A 61 -10.88 11.77 9.89
N GLY A 62 -10.01 12.05 10.86
CA GLY A 62 -8.85 11.24 11.25
C GLY A 62 -9.21 9.79 11.56
N ASP A 63 -10.14 9.58 12.49
CA ASP A 63 -10.54 8.24 12.95
C ASP A 63 -10.96 7.33 11.78
N ARG A 64 -11.79 7.86 10.86
CA ARG A 64 -12.29 7.12 9.70
C ARG A 64 -11.19 6.78 8.69
N LEU A 65 -10.20 7.65 8.56
CA LEU A 65 -9.12 7.50 7.59
C LEU A 65 -7.99 6.62 8.13
N LEU A 66 -7.71 6.68 9.44
CA LEU A 66 -6.73 5.82 10.10
C LEU A 66 -7.07 4.33 10.00
N ASP A 67 -8.36 3.98 10.00
CA ASP A 67 -8.83 2.61 9.74
C ASP A 67 -8.38 2.04 8.38
N LEU A 68 -8.04 2.91 7.42
CA LEU A 68 -7.54 2.50 6.11
C LEU A 68 -6.06 2.10 6.14
N PHE A 69 -5.32 2.51 7.18
CA PHE A 69 -3.86 2.42 7.27
C PHE A 69 -3.31 1.25 8.09
N VAL A 70 -4.18 0.42 8.72
CA VAL A 70 -3.80 -0.60 9.73
C VAL A 70 -2.39 -1.13 9.51
N THR A 71 -1.52 -0.61 10.36
CA THR A 71 -0.06 -0.61 10.28
C THR A 71 0.50 -2.02 10.26
N VAL A 72 1.67 -2.12 9.63
CA VAL A 72 2.49 -3.33 9.50
C VAL A 72 2.83 -3.85 10.90
N LEU A 73 1.98 -4.68 11.49
CA LEU A 73 2.41 -5.60 12.52
C LEU A 73 3.02 -6.81 11.81
N PRO A 74 4.22 -7.27 12.21
CA PRO A 74 4.76 -8.52 11.71
C PRO A 74 3.77 -9.61 12.12
N THR A 75 3.06 -10.17 11.14
CA THR A 75 2.25 -11.36 11.34
C THR A 75 3.19 -12.47 11.75
N ARG A 76 3.34 -12.68 13.06
CA ARG A 76 3.66 -13.99 13.60
C ARG A 76 2.57 -14.91 13.09
N SER A 77 2.95 -15.74 12.12
CA SER A 77 2.28 -16.96 11.67
C SER A 77 1.13 -17.38 12.60
N SER A 78 -0.08 -16.94 12.27
CA SER A 78 -1.29 -17.59 12.74
C SER A 78 -1.60 -18.69 11.75
N SER A 79 -1.24 -19.90 12.15
CA SER A 79 -1.42 -21.15 11.41
C SER A 79 -2.85 -21.32 10.90
N PRO A 80 -3.05 -22.00 9.76
CA PRO A 80 -4.38 -22.28 9.25
C PRO A 80 -5.13 -23.22 10.20
N ALA A 81 -6.38 -22.85 10.51
CA ALA A 81 -7.33 -23.69 11.22
C ALA A 81 -7.56 -24.99 10.44
N THR A 82 -6.93 -26.07 10.91
CA THR A 82 -7.16 -27.42 10.42
C THR A 82 -8.59 -27.85 10.75
N LYS A 83 -9.48 -27.88 9.75
CA LYS A 83 -10.68 -28.70 9.84
C LYS A 83 -10.27 -30.16 9.65
N ARG A 84 -10.26 -30.91 10.77
CA ARG A 84 -10.03 -32.36 10.82
C ARG A 84 -11.28 -33.15 10.42
N GLY A 85 -11.03 -34.29 9.76
CA GLY A 85 -11.94 -35.42 9.56
C GLY A 85 -12.09 -35.74 8.06
N ARG A 86 -11.75 -36.92 7.52
CA ARG A 86 -11.78 -38.29 8.07
C ARG A 86 -10.91 -39.24 7.21
N SER A 87 -10.25 -40.18 7.90
CA SER A 87 -9.47 -41.38 7.45
C SER A 87 -10.19 -42.22 6.37
N THR A 88 -9.61 -43.04 5.47
CA THR A 88 -8.44 -43.95 5.44
C THR A 88 -8.19 -44.39 3.99
N LYS A 89 -6.93 -44.54 3.53
CA LYS A 89 -6.33 -45.83 3.09
C LYS A 89 -4.94 -45.63 2.49
N THR A 90 -4.05 -46.50 2.94
CA THR A 90 -2.62 -46.62 2.70
C THR A 90 -2.28 -47.17 1.32
N HIS A 91 -1.38 -46.53 0.58
CA HIS A 91 -0.44 -47.23 -0.30
C HIS A 91 0.95 -46.56 -0.20
N ARG A 92 1.93 -47.40 0.11
CA ARG A 92 3.35 -47.10 0.34
C ARG A 92 4.10 -47.27 -0.98
N ALA A 93 4.78 -46.23 -1.48
CA ALA A 93 6.08 -46.32 -2.15
C ALA A 93 6.66 -44.96 -2.60
N LYS A 94 7.92 -44.72 -2.19
CA LYS A 94 9.07 -44.03 -2.85
C LYS A 94 8.91 -42.68 -3.59
N GLY A 95 9.70 -41.69 -3.13
CA GLY A 95 10.35 -40.67 -3.98
C GLY A 95 10.10 -39.20 -3.55
N PRO A 96 11.15 -38.35 -3.43
CA PRO A 96 11.02 -37.00 -2.89
C PRO A 96 10.82 -35.96 -4.00
N THR A 97 9.69 -35.27 -3.99
CA THR A 97 9.54 -33.94 -4.56
C THR A 97 8.32 -33.32 -3.91
N THR A 98 8.54 -32.39 -2.99
CA THR A 98 7.51 -31.45 -2.56
C THR A 98 6.91 -30.82 -3.82
N PRO A 99 5.62 -31.02 -4.14
CA PRO A 99 4.99 -30.20 -5.14
C PRO A 99 5.01 -28.78 -4.58
N ALA A 100 5.73 -27.88 -5.24
CA ALA A 100 5.52 -26.47 -5.05
C ALA A 100 4.03 -26.24 -5.34
N VAL A 101 3.25 -25.95 -4.30
CA VAL A 101 1.83 -25.64 -4.46
C VAL A 101 1.82 -24.27 -5.14
N VAL A 102 1.73 -24.26 -6.46
CA VAL A 102 1.60 -23.04 -7.23
C VAL A 102 0.17 -22.56 -7.00
N ALA A 103 0.02 -21.45 -6.29
CA ALA A 103 -1.27 -20.81 -6.12
C ALA A 103 -1.62 -20.07 -7.43
N GLU A 104 -2.89 -20.04 -7.79
CA GLU A 104 -3.39 -19.26 -8.92
C GLU A 104 -3.62 -17.80 -8.49
N CYS A 105 -3.12 -16.84 -9.26
CA CYS A 105 -3.34 -15.41 -9.00
C CYS A 105 -4.82 -15.03 -9.19
N PRO A 106 -5.51 -14.45 -8.18
CA PRO A 106 -6.94 -14.13 -8.31
C PRO A 106 -7.24 -12.96 -9.26
N VAL A 107 -6.21 -12.31 -9.81
CA VAL A 107 -6.33 -11.12 -10.66
C VAL A 107 -6.11 -11.48 -12.14
N CYS A 108 -5.03 -12.19 -12.47
CA CYS A 108 -4.72 -12.61 -13.84
C CYS A 108 -5.05 -14.07 -14.14
N CYS A 109 -5.46 -14.85 -13.14
CA CYS A 109 -5.73 -16.29 -13.23
C CYS A 109 -4.52 -17.12 -13.72
N ASP A 110 -3.30 -16.62 -13.50
CA ASP A 110 -2.06 -17.34 -13.80
C ASP A 110 -1.73 -18.31 -12.65
N ASP A 111 -1.59 -19.58 -12.99
CA ASP A 111 -1.24 -20.70 -12.10
C ASP A 111 0.26 -21.05 -12.12
N GLY A 112 1.07 -20.28 -12.85
CA GLY A 112 2.53 -20.43 -12.96
C GLY A 112 3.35 -19.51 -12.06
N VAL A 113 2.72 -18.75 -11.16
CA VAL A 113 3.37 -17.70 -10.36
C VAL A 113 4.28 -18.31 -9.28
N ALA A 114 5.58 -18.00 -9.33
CA ALA A 114 6.52 -18.45 -8.30
C ALA A 114 6.15 -17.87 -6.93
N THR A 115 6.36 -18.63 -5.86
CA THR A 115 6.02 -18.20 -4.49
C THR A 115 6.74 -16.93 -4.05
N SER A 116 7.90 -16.61 -4.64
CA SER A 116 8.65 -15.37 -4.40
C SER A 116 7.97 -14.13 -4.98
N ASP A 117 7.08 -14.30 -5.96
CA ASP A 117 6.51 -13.22 -6.76
C ASP A 117 5.12 -12.84 -6.26
N TRP A 118 4.73 -13.32 -5.08
CA TRP A 118 3.49 -12.96 -4.41
C TRP A 118 3.71 -11.78 -3.47
N VAL A 119 2.91 -10.73 -3.65
CA VAL A 119 2.91 -9.56 -2.77
C VAL A 119 1.59 -9.52 -2.02
N SER A 120 1.67 -9.36 -0.70
CA SER A 120 0.53 -9.34 0.20
C SER A 120 0.47 -8.03 0.98
N LEU A 121 -0.73 -7.50 1.20
CA LEU A 121 -0.95 -6.36 2.09
C LEU A 121 -1.27 -6.82 3.52
N SER A 122 -1.30 -5.87 4.47
CA SER A 122 -1.69 -6.15 5.86
C SER A 122 -3.12 -6.72 5.98
N CYS A 123 -3.98 -6.54 4.97
CA CYS A 123 -5.31 -7.18 4.89
C CYS A 123 -5.27 -8.68 4.64
N GLY A 124 -4.11 -9.26 4.34
CA GLY A 124 -3.94 -10.68 4.03
C GLY A 124 -4.27 -11.06 2.59
N HIS A 125 -4.76 -10.11 1.78
CA HIS A 125 -4.96 -10.33 0.34
C HIS A 125 -3.63 -10.25 -0.39
N SER A 126 -3.45 -11.18 -1.32
CA SER A 126 -2.24 -11.37 -2.10
C SER A 126 -2.55 -11.45 -3.59
N ALA A 127 -1.64 -10.95 -4.41
CA ALA A 127 -1.65 -11.10 -5.86
C ALA A 127 -0.20 -11.19 -6.36
N CYS A 128 0.01 -11.61 -7.60
CA CYS A 128 1.34 -11.63 -8.19
C CYS A 128 1.90 -10.21 -8.34
N ALA A 129 3.22 -10.09 -8.34
CA ALA A 129 3.96 -8.83 -8.43
C ALA A 129 3.61 -8.05 -9.70
N ASP A 130 3.40 -8.75 -10.83
CA ASP A 130 3.03 -8.12 -12.10
C ASP A 130 1.68 -7.42 -12.01
N CYS A 131 0.67 -8.07 -11.42
CA CYS A 131 -0.62 -7.44 -11.18
C CYS A 131 -0.48 -6.21 -10.30
N TRP A 132 0.33 -6.27 -9.23
CA TRP A 132 0.60 -5.10 -8.36
C TRP A 132 1.27 -3.97 -9.13
N ASN A 133 2.28 -4.27 -9.93
CA ASN A 133 2.98 -3.28 -10.75
C ASN A 133 2.02 -2.60 -11.73
N SER A 134 1.21 -3.37 -12.45
CA SER A 134 0.23 -2.82 -13.39
C SER A 134 -0.82 -1.95 -12.69
N HIS A 135 -1.37 -2.40 -11.56
CA HIS A 135 -2.36 -1.64 -10.80
C HIS A 135 -1.80 -0.33 -10.23
N ILE A 136 -0.59 -0.38 -9.68
CA ILE A 136 0.11 0.81 -9.20
C ILE A 136 0.38 1.76 -10.37
N ALA A 137 0.91 1.25 -11.49
CA ALA A 137 1.22 2.07 -12.67
C ALA A 137 0.00 2.82 -13.20
N VAL A 138 -1.12 2.13 -13.41
CA VAL A 138 -2.38 2.76 -13.86
C VAL A 138 -2.88 3.78 -12.84
N THR A 139 -2.71 3.50 -11.55
CA THR A 139 -3.12 4.44 -10.50
C THR A 139 -2.21 5.67 -10.45
N LEU A 140 -0.91 5.53 -10.73
CA LEU A 140 0.05 6.63 -10.79
C LEU A 140 -0.23 7.63 -11.92
N GLU A 141 -0.83 7.19 -13.03
CA GLU A 141 -1.25 8.08 -14.13
C GLU A 141 -2.28 9.13 -13.68
N GLN A 142 -2.97 8.89 -12.56
CA GLN A 142 -3.90 9.83 -11.94
C GLN A 142 -3.21 10.89 -11.06
N GLY A 143 -1.87 10.92 -11.06
CA GLY A 143 -1.04 11.84 -10.30
C GLY A 143 -0.98 11.53 -8.80
N VAL A 144 -0.62 12.54 -8.00
CA VAL A 144 -0.42 12.40 -6.53
C VAL A 144 -1.67 11.87 -5.82
N ARG A 145 -2.87 12.26 -6.30
CA ARG A 145 -4.15 11.76 -5.77
C ARG A 145 -4.36 10.28 -6.03
N GLY A 146 -3.89 9.77 -7.16
CA GLY A 146 -3.87 8.34 -7.44
C GLY A 146 -2.94 7.62 -6.47
N LEU A 147 -1.68 8.08 -6.38
CA LEU A 147 -0.65 7.48 -5.53
C LEU A 147 -1.13 7.24 -4.08
N ILE A 148 -1.75 8.24 -3.45
CA ILE A 148 -2.20 8.12 -2.06
C ILE A 148 -3.49 7.32 -1.88
N ASN A 149 -4.21 7.01 -2.96
CA ASN A 149 -5.46 6.26 -2.95
C ASN A 149 -5.33 4.87 -3.57
N VAL A 150 -4.11 4.36 -3.81
CA VAL A 150 -3.91 2.98 -4.25
C VAL A 150 -4.50 2.04 -3.20
N ARG A 151 -5.56 1.32 -3.56
CA ARG A 151 -6.25 0.36 -2.69
C ARG A 151 -5.81 -1.07 -2.98
N CYS A 152 -6.06 -1.94 -2.02
CA CYS A 152 -6.09 -3.37 -2.24
C CYS A 152 -6.96 -3.73 -3.46
N MET A 153 -6.52 -4.68 -4.27
CA MET A 153 -7.26 -5.13 -5.46
C MET A 153 -8.49 -5.98 -5.13
N GLU A 154 -8.59 -6.52 -3.92
CA GLU A 154 -9.77 -7.23 -3.47
C GLU A 154 -10.98 -6.25 -3.46
N PRO A 155 -12.06 -6.49 -4.24
CA PRO A 155 -13.12 -5.51 -4.47
C PRO A 155 -13.80 -4.94 -3.22
N SER A 156 -13.86 -5.74 -2.16
CA SER A 156 -14.48 -5.35 -0.88
C SER A 156 -13.50 -4.73 0.12
N CYS A 157 -12.19 -4.80 -0.15
CA CYS A 157 -11.16 -4.31 0.74
C CYS A 157 -10.89 -2.82 0.51
N ARG A 158 -10.88 -2.03 1.59
CA ARG A 158 -10.63 -0.59 1.54
C ARG A 158 -9.23 -0.18 1.99
N ARG A 159 -8.38 -1.15 2.36
CA ARG A 159 -7.03 -0.83 2.85
C ARG A 159 -6.19 -0.22 1.74
N LEU A 160 -5.44 0.81 2.12
CA LEU A 160 -4.53 1.50 1.23
C LEU A 160 -3.18 0.77 1.19
N LEU A 161 -2.52 0.82 0.04
CA LEU A 161 -1.13 0.43 -0.09
C LEU A 161 -0.29 1.38 0.79
N PRO A 162 0.49 0.85 1.76
CA PRO A 162 1.37 1.69 2.56
C PRO A 162 2.44 2.31 1.65
N LEU A 163 2.42 3.63 1.53
CA LEU A 163 3.51 4.37 0.91
C LEU A 163 4.61 4.51 1.94
N THR A 164 5.49 3.51 2.04
CA THR A 164 6.69 3.62 2.87
C THR A 164 7.55 4.74 2.29
N ALA A 165 7.78 5.76 3.12
CA ALA A 165 8.40 7.02 2.74
C ALA A 165 9.90 6.89 2.47
#